data_AF-A0A151K3N8-F1
#
_entry.id   AF-A0A151K3N8-F1
#
_cell.length_a   1.000
_cell.length_b   1.000
_cell.length_c   1.000
_cell.angle_alpha   90.00
_cell.angle_beta   90.00
_cell.angle_gamma   90.00
#
_symmetry.space_group_name_H-M   'P 1'
#
loop_
_entity.id
_entity.type
_entity.pdbx_description
1 polymer ?
#
loop_
_entity_poly.entity_id
_entity_poly.type
_entity_poly.pdbx_seq_one_letter_code
_entity_poly.pdbx_strand_id
1 'polypeptide(L)'
;MGEDSIWNYHVWNDVWMARPDLPKGYGGWQAIDATPQEQSESFYQCGPASVEAIKEGAVGYNYDVTFMVASVNADLMRWKEDPDSDLGYSKIDCNKYQ
;
A
#
# COMPACT_ATOMS: atom_id res chain seq x y z
N MET A 1 3.28 15.07 4.91
CA MET A 1 2.59 13.78 5.13
C MET A 1 1.12 14.11 5.16
N GLY A 2 0.38 13.64 4.16
CA GLY A 2 -1.06 13.86 4.08
C GLY A 2 -1.80 13.09 5.16
N GLU A 3 -3.09 13.33 5.28
CA GLU A 3 -3.96 12.45 6.08
C GLU A 3 -4.11 11.11 5.35
N ASP A 4 -3.83 10.01 6.04
CA ASP A 4 -4.12 8.67 5.52
C ASP A 4 -5.63 8.53 5.28
N SER A 5 -6.01 7.87 4.18
CA SER A 5 -7.42 7.73 3.80
C SER A 5 -7.78 6.28 3.46
N ILE A 6 -8.99 5.87 3.82
CA ILE A 6 -9.59 4.61 3.39
C ILE A 6 -10.66 4.94 2.35
N TRP A 7 -10.45 4.45 1.13
CA TRP A 7 -11.35 4.71 0.02
C TRP A 7 -12.49 3.69 0.02
N ASN A 8 -13.71 4.11 -0.34
CA ASN A 8 -14.82 3.17 -0.55
C ASN A 8 -14.47 2.13 -1.63
N TYR A 9 -13.79 2.58 -2.68
CA TYR A 9 -13.11 1.76 -3.67
C TYR A 9 -11.98 2.57 -4.31
N HIS A 10 -10.97 1.88 -4.82
CA HIS A 10 -9.89 2.45 -5.60
C HIS A 10 -9.59 1.54 -6.79
N VAL A 11 -9.15 2.11 -7.91
CA VAL A 11 -8.91 1.38 -9.16
C VAL A 11 -7.53 1.72 -9.69
N TRP A 12 -6.82 0.70 -10.17
CA TRP A 12 -5.56 0.82 -10.89
C TRP A 12 -5.57 -0.09 -12.13
N ASN A 13 -4.45 -0.17 -12.84
CA ASN A 13 -4.28 -1.02 -14.01
C ASN A 13 -3.23 -2.12 -13.79
N ASP A 14 -3.51 -3.33 -14.26
CA ASP A 14 -2.50 -4.39 -14.33
C ASP A 14 -2.03 -4.56 -15.78
N VAL A 15 -0.72 -4.71 -15.95
CA VAL A 15 -0.08 -4.95 -17.25
C VAL A 15 0.73 -6.23 -17.20
N TRP A 16 0.69 -7.02 -18.28
CA TRP A 16 1.43 -8.28 -18.36
C TRP A 16 2.81 -8.07 -18.99
N MET A 17 3.87 -8.31 -18.22
CA MET A 17 5.24 -8.22 -18.74
C MET A 17 6.22 -9.10 -17.96
N ALA A 18 7.37 -9.38 -18.56
CA ALA A 18 8.50 -9.98 -17.85
C ALA A 18 9.17 -8.93 -16.94
N ARG A 19 9.81 -9.39 -15.86
CA ARG A 19 10.60 -8.58 -14.92
C ARG A 19 12.04 -9.09 -14.84
N PRO A 20 12.87 -8.89 -15.88
CA PRO A 20 14.25 -9.36 -15.89
C PRO A 20 15.14 -8.63 -14.86
N ASP A 21 14.66 -7.52 -14.33
CA ASP A 21 15.27 -6.74 -13.25
C ASP A 21 15.06 -7.35 -11.85
N LEU A 22 14.13 -8.32 -11.70
CA LEU A 22 13.84 -9.00 -10.45
C LEU A 22 14.28 -10.49 -10.48
N PRO A 23 14.38 -11.14 -9.31
CA PRO A 23 14.56 -12.60 -9.26
C PRO A 23 13.46 -13.35 -10.02
N LYS A 24 13.79 -14.56 -10.48
CA LYS A 24 12.83 -15.41 -11.20
C LYS A 24 11.60 -15.68 -10.33
N GLY A 25 10.41 -15.44 -10.90
CA GLY A 25 9.12 -15.64 -10.23
C GLY A 25 8.24 -14.38 -10.20
N TYR A 26 8.81 -13.20 -10.40
CA TYR A 26 8.09 -11.92 -10.26
C TYR A 26 7.59 -11.30 -11.59
N GLY A 27 7.71 -12.01 -12.71
CA GLY A 27 7.07 -11.60 -13.97
C GLY A 27 5.56 -11.87 -13.98
N GLY A 28 4.89 -11.55 -15.09
CA GLY A 28 3.43 -11.71 -15.24
C GLY A 28 2.71 -10.39 -15.01
N TRP A 29 1.61 -10.39 -14.25
CA TRP A 29 0.85 -9.18 -13.94
C TRP A 29 1.63 -8.21 -13.05
N GLN A 30 1.68 -6.95 -13.46
CA GLN A 30 2.30 -5.86 -12.73
C GLN A 30 1.26 -4.75 -12.52
N ALA A 31 1.06 -4.34 -11.28
CA ALA A 31 0.19 -3.21 -10.95
C ALA A 31 0.89 -1.89 -11.28
N ILE A 32 0.14 -1.00 -11.94
CA ILE A 32 0.51 0.37 -12.26
C ILE A 32 -0.65 1.26 -11.84
N ASP A 33 -0.36 2.28 -11.04
CA ASP A 33 -1.37 3.24 -10.59
C ASP A 33 -0.96 4.64 -11.04
N ALA A 34 -1.80 5.25 -11.88
CA ALA A 34 -1.61 6.61 -12.38
C ALA A 34 -2.30 7.65 -11.50
N THR A 35 -3.03 7.23 -10.46
CA THR A 35 -3.69 8.13 -9.52
C THR A 35 -2.62 8.78 -8.64
N PRO A 36 -2.48 10.12 -8.63
CA PRO A 36 -1.44 10.79 -7.87
C PRO A 36 -1.76 10.74 -6.37
N GLN A 37 -1.32 9.68 -5.69
CA GLN A 37 -1.48 9.47 -4.24
C GLN A 37 -0.20 9.90 -3.51
N GLU A 38 0.83 9.07 -3.58
CA GLU A 38 2.14 9.30 -2.96
C GLU A 38 3.21 9.60 -4.01
N GLN A 39 4.22 10.38 -3.62
CA GLN A 39 5.35 10.65 -4.50
C GLN A 39 6.37 9.51 -4.42
N SER A 40 6.70 8.93 -5.57
CA SER A 40 7.82 8.02 -5.76
C SER A 40 8.95 8.77 -6.47
N GLU A 41 10.13 8.81 -5.85
CA GLU A 41 11.29 9.56 -6.35
C GLU A 41 11.00 11.04 -6.68
N SER A 42 10.13 11.70 -5.89
CA SER A 42 9.67 13.10 -6.08
C SER A 42 8.66 13.32 -7.21
N PHE A 43 8.24 12.27 -7.91
CA PHE A 43 7.21 12.32 -8.95
C PHE A 43 5.96 11.57 -8.51
N TYR A 44 4.79 11.96 -9.01
CA TYR A 44 3.58 11.16 -8.83
C TYR A 44 3.57 10.04 -9.87
N GLN A 45 4.02 8.87 -9.43
CA GLN A 45 4.13 7.65 -10.22
C GLN A 45 4.07 6.44 -9.28
N CYS A 46 3.51 5.33 -9.74
CA CYS A 46 3.46 4.10 -8.96
C CYS A 46 3.51 2.87 -9.88
N GLY A 47 4.45 1.97 -9.58
CA GLY A 47 4.69 0.73 -10.31
C GLY A 47 5.70 0.87 -11.47
N PRO A 48 5.96 -0.21 -12.23
CA PRO A 48 5.29 -1.52 -12.17
C PRO A 48 5.66 -2.34 -10.92
N ALA A 49 4.66 -2.67 -10.12
CA ALA A 49 4.79 -3.51 -8.93
C ALA A 49 4.35 -4.94 -9.26
N SER A 50 5.21 -5.94 -9.05
CA SER A 50 4.85 -7.34 -9.31
C SER A 50 3.71 -7.77 -8.38
N VAL A 51 2.61 -8.27 -8.96
CA VAL A 51 1.47 -8.77 -8.17
C VAL A 51 1.88 -9.93 -7.27
N GLU A 52 2.84 -10.76 -7.71
CA GLU A 52 3.39 -11.82 -6.86
C GLU A 52 4.21 -11.23 -5.69
N ALA A 53 5.00 -10.17 -5.93
CA ALA A 53 5.72 -9.51 -4.85
C ALA A 53 4.78 -8.85 -3.82
N ILE A 54 3.68 -8.25 -4.28
CA ILE A 54 2.63 -7.70 -3.41
C ILE A 54 2.02 -8.82 -2.56
N LYS A 55 1.63 -9.92 -3.18
CA LYS A 55 1.01 -11.08 -2.52
C LYS A 55 1.90 -11.71 -1.44
N GLU A 56 3.19 -11.86 -1.73
CA GLU A 56 4.17 -12.42 -0.79
C GLU A 56 4.67 -11.40 0.24
N GLY A 57 4.25 -10.13 0.14
CA GLY A 57 4.74 -9.06 1.01
C GLY A 57 6.23 -8.79 0.85
N ALA A 58 6.79 -9.04 -0.34
CA ALA A 58 8.22 -8.89 -0.65
C ALA A 58 8.60 -7.42 -0.85
N VAL A 59 8.41 -6.62 0.20
CA VAL A 59 8.77 -5.21 0.26
C VAL A 59 10.29 -5.03 0.07
N GLY A 60 10.67 -4.01 -0.69
CA GLY A 60 12.07 -3.75 -1.06
C GLY A 60 12.44 -4.10 -2.50
N TYR A 61 11.55 -4.78 -3.25
CA TYR A 61 11.67 -4.85 -4.71
C TYR A 61 11.07 -3.62 -5.38
N ASN A 62 11.69 -3.23 -6.48
CA ASN A 62 11.17 -2.18 -7.33
C ASN A 62 9.90 -2.68 -8.06
N TYR A 63 8.92 -1.83 -8.37
CA TYR A 63 8.73 -0.45 -7.91
C TYR A 63 7.53 -0.40 -6.96
N ASP A 64 7.59 0.46 -5.95
CA ASP A 64 6.48 0.84 -5.07
C ASP A 64 5.69 -0.31 -4.42
N VAL A 65 6.31 -1.50 -4.27
CA VAL A 65 5.66 -2.69 -3.70
C VAL A 65 5.14 -2.40 -2.29
N THR A 66 5.87 -1.62 -1.49
CA THR A 66 5.44 -1.23 -0.13
C THR A 66 4.13 -0.45 -0.15
N PHE A 67 3.97 0.51 -1.07
CA PHE A 67 2.75 1.29 -1.21
C PHE A 67 1.59 0.39 -1.67
N MET A 68 1.81 -0.47 -2.65
CA MET A 68 0.80 -1.39 -3.14
C MET A 68 0.39 -2.45 -2.10
N VAL A 69 1.30 -2.88 -1.21
CA VAL A 69 0.95 -3.73 -0.06
C VAL A 69 0.09 -2.97 0.94
N ALA A 70 0.42 -1.71 1.24
CA ALA A 70 -0.35 -0.88 2.16
C ALA A 70 -1.78 -0.63 1.63
N SER A 71 -1.94 -0.41 0.32
CA SER A 71 -3.27 -0.13 -0.27
C SER A 71 -4.24 -1.30 -0.20
N VAL A 72 -3.76 -2.55 -0.08
CA VAL A 72 -4.60 -3.75 -0.02
C VAL A 72 -4.60 -4.46 1.33
N ASN A 73 -3.64 -4.17 2.22
CA ASN A 73 -3.42 -4.96 3.44
C ASN A 73 -3.08 -4.11 4.68
N ALA A 74 -3.29 -2.79 4.66
CA ALA A 74 -3.12 -1.96 5.85
C ALA A 74 -4.11 -2.32 6.96
N ASP A 75 -3.64 -2.28 8.21
CA ASP A 75 -4.49 -2.43 9.39
C ASP A 75 -5.23 -1.12 9.70
N LEU A 76 -6.54 -1.22 9.96
CA LEU A 76 -7.32 -0.09 10.49
C LEU A 76 -7.16 0.00 12.01
N MET A 77 -6.67 1.15 12.48
CA MET A 77 -6.50 1.46 13.90
C MET A 77 -7.37 2.65 14.29
N ARG A 78 -8.23 2.47 15.30
CA ARG A 78 -9.12 3.52 15.82
C ARG A 78 -8.59 4.03 17.14
N TRP A 79 -8.59 5.35 17.28
CA TRP A 79 -8.07 6.06 18.44
C TRP A 79 -9.14 6.97 19.01
N LYS A 80 -9.15 7.12 20.33
CA LYS A 80 -9.91 8.13 21.06
C LYS A 80 -8.93 9.13 21.64
N GLU A 81 -9.24 10.41 21.58
CA GLU A 81 -8.54 11.39 22.43
C GLU A 81 -8.74 11.03 23.91
N ASP A 82 -7.63 11.01 24.63
CA ASP A 82 -7.57 10.63 26.04
C ASP A 82 -6.47 11.44 26.73
N PRO A 83 -6.83 12.56 27.39
CA PRO A 83 -5.88 13.45 28.07
C PRO A 83 -5.12 12.78 29.22
N ASP A 84 -5.64 11.67 29.74
CA ASP A 84 -5.04 10.93 30.85
C ASP A 84 -4.03 9.88 30.35
N SER A 85 -3.93 9.67 29.04
CA SER A 85 -2.96 8.77 28.43
C SER A 85 -1.64 9.50 28.11
N ASP A 86 -0.51 8.80 28.25
CA ASP A 86 0.82 9.35 27.95
C ASP A 86 0.96 9.85 26.49
N LEU A 87 0.18 9.27 25.57
CA LEU A 87 0.20 9.61 24.15
C LEU A 87 -0.86 10.65 23.78
N GLY A 88 -1.73 11.05 24.72
CA GLY A 88 -2.93 11.86 24.47
C GLY A 88 -4.04 11.12 23.72
N TYR A 89 -3.84 9.84 23.43
CA TYR A 89 -4.79 8.97 22.74
C TYR A 89 -4.80 7.57 23.37
N SER A 90 -5.97 6.94 23.36
CA SER A 90 -6.16 5.56 23.76
C SER A 90 -6.73 4.76 22.59
N LYS A 91 -6.17 3.58 22.35
CA LYS A 91 -6.64 2.68 21.28
C LYS A 91 -8.05 2.18 21.63
N ILE A 92 -8.99 2.33 20.70
CA ILE A 92 -10.33 1.76 20.81
C ILE A 92 -10.34 0.41 20.10
N ASP A 93 -11.22 -0.48 20.54
CA ASP A 93 -11.45 -1.74 19.84
C ASP A 93 -11.84 -1.49 18.38
N CYS A 94 -11.14 -2.19 17.49
CA CYS A 94 -11.42 -2.21 16.08
C CYS A 94 -12.17 -3.52 15.82
N ASN A 95 -13.51 -3.49 15.85
CA ASN A 95 -14.30 -4.61 15.33
C ASN A 95 -13.87 -4.87 13.89
N LYS A 96 -13.06 -5.91 13.68
CA LYS A 96 -12.62 -6.36 12.36
C LYS A 96 -13.85 -6.95 11.67
N TYR A 97 -14.44 -6.16 10.77
CA TYR A 97 -15.53 -6.51 9.86
C TYR A 97 -16.86 -6.88 10.55
N GLN A 98 -17.89 -6.07 10.29
CA GLN A 98 -19.30 -6.42 10.49
C GLN A 98 -19.93 -6.59 9.11
#